data_AF-A0A8C7WRS6-F1
#
_entry.id   AF-A0A8C7WRS6-F1
#
_cell.length_a   1.000
_cell.length_b   1.000
_cell.length_c   1.000
_cell.angle_alpha   90.00
_cell.angle_beta   90.00
_cell.angle_gamma   90.00
#
_symmetry.space_group_name_H-M   'P 1'
#
loop_
_entity.id
_entity.type
_entity.pdbx_description
1 polymer ?
#
loop_
_entity_poly.entity_id
_entity_poly.type
_entity_poly.pdbx_seq_one_letter_code
_entity_poly.pdbx_strand_id
1 'polypeptide(L)'
;DVVGKDKWRVNNSSDKKYKPLPADEIVKKACSLVGVSLTYHLTKYNCEHFATEMRYGKAESRQAQTVETVAAAAAVGGLSGIVASVIGGLSHGSTY
;
A
#
# COMPACT_ATOMS: atom_id res chain seq x y z
N ASP A 1 -2.50 -10.80 18.68
CA ASP A 1 -2.04 -11.35 17.39
C ASP A 1 -2.55 -10.45 16.27
N VAL A 2 -1.81 -10.27 15.17
CA VAL A 2 -2.11 -9.27 14.12
C VAL A 2 -3.05 -9.82 13.05
N VAL A 3 -2.88 -11.08 12.63
CA VAL A 3 -3.61 -11.70 11.52
C VAL A 3 -4.70 -12.67 11.99
N GLY A 4 -4.65 -13.14 13.24
CA GLY A 4 -5.65 -14.05 13.78
C GLY A 4 -5.70 -15.37 13.01
N LYS A 5 -6.85 -15.66 12.39
CA LYS A 5 -7.09 -16.88 11.60
C LYS A 5 -6.94 -16.67 10.10
N ASP A 6 -6.67 -15.45 9.67
CA ASP A 6 -6.61 -15.13 8.24
C ASP A 6 -5.27 -15.55 7.62
N LYS A 7 -5.30 -15.85 6.33
CA LYS A 7 -4.11 -16.21 5.56
C LYS A 7 -3.26 -14.97 5.30
N TRP A 8 -1.95 -15.12 5.38
CA TRP A 8 -0.99 -14.07 5.07
C TRP A 8 0.16 -14.60 4.20
N ARG A 9 0.88 -13.68 3.55
CA ARG A 9 2.11 -13.99 2.81
C ARG A 9 3.08 -12.82 2.89
N VAL A 10 4.38 -13.10 2.81
CA VAL A 10 5.39 -12.05 2.60
C VAL A 10 5.23 -11.49 1.19
N ASN A 11 5.18 -10.16 1.05
CA ASN A 11 4.99 -9.50 -0.24
C ASN A 11 5.91 -8.27 -0.40
N ASN A 12 7.17 -8.51 -0.75
CA ASN A 12 8.14 -7.45 -1.06
C ASN A 12 8.08 -7.05 -2.55
N SER A 13 6.91 -6.67 -3.03
CA SER A 13 6.65 -6.53 -4.46
C SER A 13 7.44 -5.40 -5.16
N SER A 14 8.01 -4.47 -4.40
CA SER A 14 8.80 -3.34 -4.92
C SER A 14 10.31 -3.61 -4.93
N ASP A 15 10.79 -4.76 -4.45
CA ASP A 15 12.21 -5.15 -4.52
C ASP A 15 12.73 -5.21 -5.97
N LYS A 16 11.84 -5.44 -6.95
CA LYS A 16 12.17 -5.39 -8.38
C LYS A 16 12.46 -3.97 -8.89
N LYS A 17 11.97 -2.95 -8.20
CA LYS A 17 12.06 -1.52 -8.57
C LYS A 17 13.07 -0.78 -7.68
N TYR A 18 13.15 -1.14 -6.40
CA TYR A 18 13.95 -0.46 -5.39
C TYR A 18 14.77 -1.45 -4.57
N LYS A 19 16.01 -1.08 -4.28
CA LYS A 19 16.85 -1.81 -3.33
C LYS A 19 16.30 -1.57 -1.91
N PRO A 20 16.06 -2.62 -1.10
CA PRO A 20 15.65 -2.44 0.29
C PRO A 20 16.82 -1.89 1.12
N LEU A 21 16.47 -1.20 2.21
CA LEU A 21 17.41 -0.78 3.24
C LEU A 21 17.99 -2.00 3.98
N PRO A 22 19.12 -1.85 4.70
CA PRO A 22 19.62 -2.87 5.61
C PRO A 22 18.55 -3.28 6.63
N ALA A 23 18.49 -4.58 6.96
CA ALA A 23 17.41 -5.12 7.79
C ALA A 23 17.37 -4.49 9.20
N ASP A 24 18.52 -4.18 9.77
CA ASP A 24 18.67 -3.49 11.05
C ASP A 24 18.12 -2.06 10.99
N GLU A 25 18.36 -1.34 9.89
CA GLU A 25 17.77 -0.01 9.68
C GLU A 25 16.24 -0.07 9.55
N ILE A 26 15.71 -1.04 8.80
CA ILE A 26 14.26 -1.24 8.63
C ILE A 26 13.60 -1.47 9.99
N VAL A 27 14.14 -2.40 10.78
CA VAL A 27 13.60 -2.73 12.11
C VAL A 27 13.71 -1.53 13.04
N LYS A 28 14.87 -0.87 13.09
CA LYS A 28 15.08 0.31 13.93
C LYS A 28 14.08 1.42 13.61
N LYS A 29 13.86 1.71 12.32
CA LYS A 29 12.92 2.72 11.87
C LYS A 29 11.48 2.36 12.26
N ALA A 30 11.06 1.12 11.98
CA ALA A 30 9.71 0.65 12.33
C ALA A 30 9.46 0.69 13.84
N CYS A 31 10.42 0.23 14.65
CA CYS A 31 10.32 0.25 16.11
C CYS A 31 10.26 1.67 16.68
N SER A 32 10.95 2.64 16.06
CA SER A 32 10.90 4.05 16.50
C SER A 32 9.52 4.70 16.39
N LEU A 33 8.61 4.11 15.61
CA LEU A 33 7.25 4.59 15.40
C LEU A 33 6.21 3.81 16.22
N VAL A 34 6.64 2.81 17.00
CA VAL A 34 5.73 2.08 17.90
C VAL A 34 5.25 3.01 19.01
N GLY A 35 3.94 3.07 19.22
CA GLY A 35 3.31 3.98 20.18
C GLY A 35 3.13 5.42 19.68
N VAL A 36 3.62 5.74 18.48
CA VAL A 36 3.40 7.05 17.83
C VAL A 36 2.08 7.03 17.08
N SER A 37 1.27 8.08 17.25
CA SER A 37 0.04 8.28 16.47
C SER A 37 0.37 9.01 15.17
N LEU A 38 0.18 8.33 14.03
CA LEU A 38 0.35 8.91 12.70
C LEU A 38 -1.04 9.19 12.09
N THR A 39 -1.18 10.31 11.39
CA THR A 39 -2.43 10.64 10.69
C THR A 39 -2.65 9.67 9.54
N TYR A 40 -3.66 8.83 9.66
CA TYR A 40 -4.01 7.86 8.62
C TYR A 40 -4.79 8.53 7.48
N HIS A 41 -4.33 8.33 6.25
CA HIS A 41 -5.04 8.76 5.06
C HIS A 41 -5.03 7.65 4.00
N LEU A 42 -6.22 7.23 3.56
CA LEU A 42 -6.41 6.14 2.59
C LEU A 42 -5.53 6.28 1.33
N THR A 43 -5.37 7.52 0.83
CA THR A 43 -4.63 7.81 -0.40
C THR A 43 -3.26 8.45 -0.15
N LYS A 44 -3.02 9.09 1.00
CA LYS A 44 -1.78 9.86 1.25
C LYS A 44 -0.79 9.16 2.16
N TYR A 45 -1.28 8.40 3.14
CA TYR A 45 -0.43 7.74 4.13
C TYR A 45 -1.20 6.60 4.80
N ASN A 46 -1.25 5.47 4.09
CA ASN A 46 -1.92 4.24 4.50
C ASN A 46 -0.89 3.19 4.93
N CYS A 47 -1.34 1.96 5.19
CA CYS A 47 -0.46 0.87 5.63
C CYS A 47 0.64 0.52 4.61
N GLU A 48 0.36 0.63 3.31
CA GLU A 48 1.34 0.34 2.26
C GLU A 48 2.38 1.45 2.15
N HIS A 49 1.98 2.72 2.31
CA HIS A 49 2.91 3.84 2.43
C HIS A 49 3.85 3.65 3.61
N PHE A 50 3.32 3.31 4.79
CA PHE A 50 4.14 3.04 5.96
C PHE A 50 5.14 1.89 5.70
N ALA A 51 4.66 0.76 5.19
CA ALA A 51 5.51 -0.41 4.96
C ALA A 51 6.62 -0.14 3.93
N THR A 52 6.32 0.58 2.85
CA THR A 52 7.32 0.95 1.83
C THR A 52 8.30 1.99 2.35
N GLU A 53 7.85 2.94 3.18
CA GLU A 53 8.72 3.92 3.81
C GLU A 53 9.71 3.28 4.79
N MET A 54 9.28 2.23 5.49
CA MET A 54 10.19 1.45 6.35
C MET A 54 11.19 0.64 5.53
N ARG A 55 10.75 -0.05 4.47
CA ARG A 55 11.60 -0.97 3.69
C ARG A 55 12.54 -0.28 2.72
N TYR A 56 12.10 0.80 2.07
CA TYR A 56 12.83 1.43 0.95
C TYR A 56 13.19 2.89 1.21
N GLY A 57 12.78 3.46 2.35
CA GLY A 57 12.92 4.89 2.62
C GLY A 57 12.03 5.79 1.77
N LYS A 58 11.05 5.22 1.05
CA LYS A 58 10.12 5.93 0.17
C LYS A 58 8.70 5.46 0.43
N ALA A 59 7.82 6.39 0.82
CA ALA A 59 6.41 6.11 1.00
C ALA A 59 5.72 6.06 -0.37
N GLU A 60 5.35 4.86 -0.82
CA GLU A 60 4.56 4.64 -2.03
C GLU A 60 3.42 3.65 -1.75
N SER A 61 2.25 3.88 -2.37
CA SER A 61 1.15 2.90 -2.37
C SER A 61 0.62 2.69 -3.77
N ARG A 62 0.45 1.41 -4.15
CA ARG A 62 -0.17 1.01 -5.42
C ARG A 62 -1.63 1.41 -5.47
N GLN A 63 -2.32 1.37 -4.33
CA GLN A 63 -3.72 1.83 -4.23
C GLN A 63 -3.83 3.31 -4.59
N ALA A 64 -2.94 4.14 -4.04
CA ALA A 64 -2.90 5.58 -4.35
C ALA A 64 -2.58 5.84 -5.84
N GLN A 65 -1.58 5.15 -6.40
CA GLN A 65 -1.23 5.25 -7.82
C GLN A 65 -2.38 4.82 -8.75
N THR A 66 -3.14 3.81 -8.34
CA THR A 66 -4.32 3.34 -9.10
C THR A 66 -5.42 4.40 -9.11
N VAL A 67 -5.72 5.00 -7.95
CA VAL A 67 -6.72 6.08 -7.85
C VAL A 67 -6.33 7.28 -8.71
N GLU A 68 -5.07 7.69 -8.70
CA GLU A 68 -4.56 8.78 -9.53
C GLU A 68 -4.70 8.48 -11.03
N THR A 69 -4.33 7.27 -11.44
CA THR A 69 -4.42 6.83 -12.85
C THR A 69 -5.87 6.79 -13.33
N VAL A 70 -6.79 6.29 -12.50
CA VAL A 70 -8.23 6.26 -12.82
C VAL A 70 -8.82 7.66 -12.87
N ALA A 71 -8.45 8.55 -11.93
CA ALA A 71 -8.89 9.93 -11.94
C ALA A 71 -8.42 10.69 -13.20
N ALA A 72 -7.16 10.49 -13.62
CA ALA A 72 -6.64 11.06 -14.85
C ALA A 72 -7.39 10.54 -16.10
N ALA A 73 -7.66 9.23 -16.17
CA ALA A 73 -8.44 8.64 -17.25
C ALA A 73 -9.89 9.15 -17.28
N ALA A 74 -10.52 9.32 -16.12
CA ALA A 74 -11.87 9.89 -16.00
C ALA A 74 -11.92 11.37 -16.42
N ALA A 75 -10.89 12.16 -16.10
CA ALA A 75 -10.80 13.56 -16.50
C ALA A 75 -10.64 13.74 -18.01
N VAL A 76 -9.95 12.81 -18.69
CA VAL A 76 -9.76 12.84 -20.15
C VAL A 76 -10.94 12.18 -20.89
N GLY A 77 -11.59 11.18 -20.30
CA GLY A 77 -12.61 10.33 -20.96
C GLY A 77 -14.05 10.48 -20.48
N GLY A 78 -14.35 11.33 -19.48
CA GLY A 78 -15.72 11.62 -19.03
C GLY A 78 -16.41 10.56 -18.14
N LEU A 79 -15.71 9.49 -17.74
CA LEU A 79 -16.27 8.41 -16.90
C LEU A 79 -16.14 8.73 -15.39
N SER A 80 -17.07 9.51 -14.83
CA SER A 80 -17.09 9.87 -13.39
C SER A 80 -17.53 8.74 -12.41
N GLY A 81 -17.69 7.50 -12.88
CA GLY A 81 -18.47 6.47 -12.16
C GLY A 81 -17.73 5.44 -11.30
N ILE A 82 -16.39 5.38 -11.28
CA ILE A 82 -15.69 4.19 -10.74
C ILE A 82 -14.64 4.59 -9.68
N VAL A 83 -15.06 5.18 -8.57
CA VAL A 83 -14.15 5.35 -7.41
C VAL A 83 -14.41 4.28 -6.35
N ALA A 84 -15.66 3.84 -6.17
CA ALA A 84 -16.00 2.85 -5.15
C ALA A 84 -15.61 1.40 -5.51
N SER A 85 -15.54 1.05 -6.80
CA SER A 85 -15.32 -0.33 -7.26
C SER A 85 -13.85 -0.77 -7.23
N VAL A 86 -12.90 0.15 -7.20
CA VAL A 86 -11.46 -0.18 -7.26
C VAL A 86 -10.92 -0.57 -5.87
N ILE A 87 -11.55 -0.08 -4.80
CA ILE A 87 -11.17 -0.43 -3.42
C ILE A 87 -11.73 -1.81 -3.02
N GLY A 88 -12.85 -2.25 -3.60
CA GLY A 88 -13.49 -3.55 -3.32
C GLY A 88 -13.32 -4.64 -4.40
N GLY A 89 -12.76 -4.33 -5.57
CA GLY A 89 -12.93 -5.13 -6.79
C GLY A 89 -11.72 -5.88 -7.33
N LEU A 90 -10.76 -6.29 -6.48
CA LEU A 90 -9.67 -7.21 -6.86
C LEU A 90 -9.76 -8.53 -6.09
N SER A 91 -10.98 -9.01 -5.88
CA SER A 91 -11.29 -10.36 -5.41
C SER A 91 -12.17 -11.08 -6.42
N HIS A 92 -11.60 -11.45 -7.57
CA HIS A 92 -12.02 -12.55 -8.46
C HIS A 92 -10.72 -13.01 -9.15
N GLY A 93 -10.25 -14.26 -9.10
CA GLY A 93 -10.66 -15.47 -8.42
C GLY A 93 -9.61 -16.54 -8.78
N SER A 94 -9.39 -17.49 -7.86
CA SER A 94 -9.03 -18.85 -8.24
C SER A 94 -9.80 -19.75 -7.31
N THR A 95 -10.86 -20.31 -7.86
CA THR A 95 -11.50 -21.54 -7.42
C THR A 95 -10.47 -22.67 -7.34
N TYR A 96 -10.69 -23.54 -6.35
CA TYR A 96 -9.92 -24.71 -5.87
C TYR A 96 -8.79 -24.41 -4.88
#